data_AF-A0A6J0NS08-F1
#
_entry.id   AF-A0A6J0NS08-F1
#
_cell.length_a   1.000
_cell.length_b   1.000
_cell.length_c   1.000
_cell.angle_alpha   90.00
_cell.angle_beta   90.00
_cell.angle_gamma   90.00
#
_symmetry.space_group_name_H-M   'P 1'
#
loop_
_entity.id
_entity.type
_entity.pdbx_description
1 polymer ?
#
loop_
_entity_poly.entity_id
_entity_poly.type
_entity_poly.pdbx_seq_one_letter_code
_entity_poly.pdbx_strand_id
1 'polypeptide(L)'
;MHVPVTVTDDSLSSFYKGLYAVVDDPSLDSVVSWSKDKKSFVIWDPIEFQRRVLPQRRILSLNFSLFMADLKYYGFIRVKGSKHRYHIGHPKYFVRGKPALMKKMQEERIHKFEQARAMRKKAKARAMELADSLGGLAL
;
A
#
# COMPACT_ATOMS: atom_id res chain seq x y z
N MET A 1 24.04 11.05 12.34
CA MET A 1 23.82 9.60 12.11
C MET A 1 22.32 9.33 12.18
N HIS A 2 21.71 8.79 11.13
CA HIS A 2 20.30 8.36 11.18
C HIS A 2 20.26 6.95 11.78
N VAL A 3 19.53 6.76 12.88
CA VAL A 3 19.37 5.46 13.51
C VAL A 3 18.11 4.82 12.90
N PRO A 4 18.21 3.65 12.25
CA PRO A 4 17.04 2.96 11.70
C PRO A 4 16.01 2.69 12.78
N VAL A 5 14.75 3.11 12.55
CA VAL A 5 13.68 2.84 13.51
C VAL A 5 13.18 1.42 13.31
N THR A 6 13.31 0.57 14.33
CA THR A 6 12.75 -0.78 14.32
C THR A 6 11.25 -0.72 14.63
N VAL A 7 10.43 -1.28 13.74
CA VAL A 7 8.98 -1.39 13.95
C VAL A 7 8.68 -2.71 14.67
N THR A 8 8.45 -2.65 15.98
CA THR A 8 8.28 -3.84 16.85
C THR A 8 6.82 -4.25 17.09
N ASP A 9 5.84 -3.53 16.54
CA ASP A 9 4.41 -3.83 16.78
C ASP A 9 3.98 -5.10 16.02
N ASP A 10 3.83 -6.23 16.72
CA ASP A 10 3.44 -7.52 16.14
C ASP A 10 2.07 -7.54 15.46
N SER A 11 1.18 -6.60 15.78
CA SER A 11 -0.13 -6.49 15.13
C SER A 11 -0.08 -5.86 13.73
N LEU A 12 1.03 -5.19 13.37
CA LEU A 12 1.22 -4.64 12.04
C LEU A 12 1.59 -5.72 11.02
N SER A 13 0.94 -5.67 9.86
CA SER A 13 1.29 -6.48 8.70
C SER A 13 2.77 -6.37 8.37
N SER A 14 3.38 -7.50 8.00
CA SER A 14 4.76 -7.59 7.55
C SER A 14 5.07 -6.63 6.40
N PHE A 15 4.09 -6.34 5.55
CA PHE A 15 4.25 -5.37 4.45
C PHE A 15 4.59 -3.97 4.96
N TYR A 16 3.86 -3.43 5.94
CA TYR A 16 4.13 -2.09 6.47
C TYR A 16 5.50 -2.01 7.13
N LYS A 17 5.86 -3.04 7.92
CA LYS A 17 7.16 -3.14 8.58
C LYS A 17 8.30 -3.21 7.56
N GLY A 18 8.13 -4.04 6.54
CA GLY A 18 9.11 -4.24 5.48
C GLY A 18 9.32 -2.97 4.66
N LEU A 19 8.23 -2.37 4.19
CA LEU A 19 8.28 -1.16 3.40
C LEU A 19 8.92 0.00 4.18
N TYR A 20 8.51 0.22 5.43
CA TYR A 20 9.11 1.27 6.24
C TYR A 20 10.62 1.06 6.44
N ALA A 21 11.03 -0.18 6.75
CA ALA A 21 12.44 -0.50 6.94
C ALA A 21 13.27 -0.27 5.68
N VAL A 22 12.76 -0.64 4.51
CA VAL A 22 13.39 -0.41 3.21
C VAL A 22 13.55 1.08 2.92
N VAL A 23 12.49 1.86 3.11
CA VAL A 23 12.50 3.31 2.81
C VAL A 23 13.38 4.07 3.80
N ASP A 24 13.48 3.59 5.05
CA ASP A 24 14.28 4.20 6.11
C ASP A 24 15.76 3.77 6.12
N ASP A 25 16.16 2.84 5.24
CA ASP A 25 17.56 2.41 5.05
C ASP A 25 18.32 3.37 4.11
N PRO A 26 19.26 4.18 4.62
CA PRO A 26 20.00 5.13 3.80
C PRO A 26 20.88 4.47 2.72
N SER A 27 21.25 3.19 2.88
CA SER A 27 22.04 2.46 1.87
C SER A 27 21.27 2.19 0.58
N LEU A 28 19.95 2.38 0.62
CA LEU A 28 19.04 2.25 -0.52
C LEU A 28 18.62 3.60 -1.09
N ASP A 29 19.09 4.74 -0.56
CA ASP A 29 18.60 6.08 -0.93
C ASP A 29 18.72 6.40 -2.44
N SER A 30 19.67 5.77 -3.15
CA SER A 30 19.81 5.89 -4.61
C SER A 30 18.73 5.15 -5.41
N VAL A 31 18.04 4.19 -4.78
CA VAL A 31 17.03 3.32 -5.38
C VAL A 31 15.64 3.68 -4.89
N VAL A 32 15.50 3.93 -3.59
CA VAL A 32 14.28 4.35 -2.92
C VAL A 32 14.63 5.20 -1.70
N SER A 33 13.98 6.36 -1.55
CA SER A 33 14.21 7.21 -0.39
C SER A 33 12.98 7.97 0.03
N TRP A 34 13.00 8.47 1.26
CA TRP A 34 12.01 9.42 1.74
C TRP A 34 11.99 10.70 0.90
N SER A 35 10.80 11.26 0.72
CA SER A 35 10.63 12.63 0.22
C SER A 35 11.22 13.66 1.19
N LYS A 36 11.43 14.89 0.69
CA LYS A 36 11.94 16.00 1.51
C LYS A 36 11.06 16.32 2.73
N ASP A 37 9.74 16.18 2.60
CA ASP A 37 8.78 16.43 3.68
C ASP A 37 8.58 15.23 4.61
N LYS A 38 9.24 14.08 4.33
CA LYS A 38 9.24 12.86 5.14
C LYS A 38 7.85 12.22 5.33
N LYS A 39 6.89 12.53 4.45
CA LYS A 39 5.51 12.01 4.47
C LYS A 39 5.19 11.09 3.28
N SER A 40 6.18 10.85 2.44
CA SER A 40 6.09 10.01 1.25
C SER A 40 7.48 9.49 0.90
N PHE A 41 7.56 8.67 -0.13
CA PHE A 41 8.82 8.13 -0.65
C PHE A 41 8.80 8.11 -2.17
N VAL A 42 9.98 8.04 -2.76
CA VAL A 42 10.15 7.97 -4.21
C VAL A 42 10.97 6.74 -4.53
N ILE A 43 10.50 5.95 -5.49
CA ILE A 43 11.30 4.90 -6.11
C ILE A 43 11.97 5.50 -7.34
N TRP A 44 13.30 5.61 -7.30
CA TRP A 44 14.10 6.27 -8.32
C TRP A 44 14.38 5.36 -9.51
N ASP A 45 14.67 4.09 -9.23
CA ASP A 45 14.99 3.08 -10.24
C ASP A 45 14.16 1.81 -9.99
N PRO A 46 13.10 1.54 -10.79
CA PRO A 46 12.28 0.35 -10.66
C PRO A 46 13.03 -0.97 -10.91
N ILE A 47 14.01 -0.97 -11.82
CA ILE A 47 14.77 -2.18 -12.17
C ILE A 47 15.67 -2.54 -10.99
N GLU A 48 16.40 -1.55 -10.48
CA GLU A 48 17.28 -1.75 -9.35
C GLU A 48 16.50 -2.01 -8.04
N PHE A 49 15.32 -1.40 -7.88
CA PHE A 49 14.40 -1.71 -6.79
C PHE A 49 13.98 -3.19 -6.83
N GLN A 50 13.57 -3.68 -8.00
CA GLN A 50 13.23 -5.09 -8.16
C GLN A 50 14.41 -6.02 -7.84
N ARG A 51 15.62 -5.64 -8.20
CA ARG A 51 16.83 -6.46 -7.96
C ARG A 51 17.29 -6.46 -6.51
N ARG A 52 17.28 -5.30 -5.83
CA ARG A 52 17.88 -5.13 -4.49
C ARG A 52 16.89 -5.19 -3.34
N VAL A 53 15.62 -4.86 -3.59
CA VAL A 53 14.63 -4.67 -2.53
C VAL A 53 13.65 -5.83 -2.46
N LEU A 54 13.09 -6.26 -3.60
CA LEU A 54 12.07 -7.32 -3.59
C LEU A 54 12.57 -8.67 -3.05
N PRO A 55 13.83 -9.10 -3.27
CA PRO A 55 14.33 -10.34 -2.68
C PRO A 55 14.53 -10.28 -1.16
N GLN A 56 14.42 -9.10 -0.55
CA GLN A 56 14.55 -8.98 0.90
C GLN A 56 13.36 -9.64 1.60
N ARG A 57 13.64 -10.40 2.67
CA ARG A 57 12.67 -11.24 3.39
C ARG A 57 11.38 -10.53 3.87
N ARG A 58 11.37 -9.19 3.88
CA ARG A 58 10.24 -8.38 4.36
C ARG A 58 9.29 -7.90 3.25
N ILE A 59 9.65 -8.07 1.98
CA ILE A 59 8.81 -7.73 0.84
C ILE A 59 8.48 -9.04 0.11
N LEU A 60 7.19 -9.33 -0.06
CA LEU A 60 6.72 -10.60 -0.61
C LEU A 60 6.36 -10.52 -2.10
N SER A 61 6.43 -9.33 -2.69
CA SER A 61 6.06 -9.09 -4.08
C SER A 61 7.13 -9.63 -5.04
N LEU A 62 6.73 -10.50 -5.96
CA LEU A 62 7.66 -11.19 -6.88
C LEU A 62 8.22 -10.30 -8.00
N ASN A 63 7.55 -9.18 -8.30
CA ASN A 63 7.97 -8.21 -9.31
C ASN A 63 7.43 -6.81 -8.98
N PHE A 64 7.96 -5.82 -9.69
CA PHE A 64 7.61 -4.41 -9.45
C PHE A 64 6.12 -4.11 -9.63
N SER A 65 5.45 -4.71 -10.61
CA SER A 65 4.02 -4.49 -10.85
C SER A 65 3.15 -5.02 -9.70
N LEU A 66 3.48 -6.20 -9.18
CA LEU A 66 2.82 -6.75 -7.99
C LEU A 66 3.09 -5.88 -6.77
N PHE A 67 4.30 -5.37 -6.61
CA PHE A 67 4.63 -4.44 -5.54
C PHE A 67 3.80 -3.15 -5.61
N MET A 68 3.60 -2.59 -6.81
CA MET A 68 2.73 -1.43 -7.01
C MET A 68 1.25 -1.75 -6.71
N ALA A 69 0.80 -2.98 -6.96
CA ALA A 69 -0.53 -3.44 -6.58
C ALA A 69 -0.65 -3.61 -5.06
N ASP A 70 0.37 -4.14 -4.39
CA ASP A 70 0.44 -4.24 -2.94
C ASP A 70 0.36 -2.85 -2.30
N LEU A 71 1.16 -1.88 -2.77
CA LEU A 71 1.08 -0.49 -2.32
C LEU A 71 -0.36 0.03 -2.37
N LYS A 72 -1.05 -0.16 -3.48
CA LYS A 72 -2.46 0.24 -3.63
C LYS A 72 -3.36 -0.51 -2.65
N TYR A 73 -3.19 -1.82 -2.48
CA TYR A 73 -3.97 -2.65 -1.56
C TYR A 73 -3.78 -2.21 -0.10
N TYR A 74 -2.57 -1.81 0.27
CA TYR A 74 -2.24 -1.29 1.59
C TYR A 74 -2.57 0.20 1.77
N GLY A 75 -3.25 0.83 0.81
CA GLY A 75 -3.76 2.19 0.94
C GLY A 75 -2.78 3.30 0.55
N PHE A 76 -1.62 2.96 0.01
CA PHE A 76 -0.72 3.94 -0.57
C PHE A 76 -1.28 4.47 -1.89
N ILE A 77 -0.99 5.75 -2.16
CA ILE A 77 -1.41 6.44 -3.37
C ILE A 77 -0.22 7.15 -4.00
N ARG A 78 -0.33 7.41 -5.30
CA ARG A 78 0.60 8.31 -5.99
C ARG A 78 0.35 9.74 -5.53
N VAL A 79 1.44 10.46 -5.22
CA VAL A 79 1.39 11.88 -4.87
C VAL A 79 0.99 12.70 -6.10
N LYS A 80 -0.10 13.46 -6.00
CA LYS A 80 -0.62 14.31 -7.07
C LYS A 80 0.37 15.45 -7.37
N GLY A 81 0.52 15.80 -8.64
CA GLY A 81 1.43 16.88 -9.08
C GLY A 81 2.93 16.55 -9.02
N SER A 82 3.31 15.34 -8.61
CA SER A 82 4.70 14.92 -8.59
C SER A 82 5.27 14.71 -9.99
N LYS A 83 6.46 15.27 -10.25
CA LYS A 83 7.26 15.01 -11.46
C LYS A 83 7.80 13.57 -11.51
N HIS A 84 7.98 12.92 -10.36
CA HIS A 84 8.44 11.54 -10.28
C HIS A 84 7.27 10.56 -10.39
N ARG A 85 7.36 9.63 -11.36
CA ARG A 85 6.32 8.64 -11.68
C ARG A 85 5.96 7.75 -10.47
N TYR A 86 6.95 7.39 -9.67
CA TYR A 86 6.82 6.49 -8.51
C TYR A 86 6.99 7.22 -7.18
N HIS A 87 6.44 8.43 -7.08
CA HIS A 87 6.29 9.14 -5.83
C HIS A 87 5.01 8.69 -5.13
N ILE A 88 5.17 7.94 -4.04
CA ILE A 88 4.12 7.21 -3.35
C ILE A 88 4.06 7.65 -1.89
N GLY A 89 2.86 7.72 -1.31
CA GLY A 89 2.70 8.02 0.11
C GLY A 89 1.33 7.62 0.65
N HIS A 90 1.10 7.91 1.93
CA HIS A 90 -0.22 7.88 2.54
C HIS A 90 -0.63 9.30 2.91
N PRO A 91 -1.89 9.72 2.69
CA PRO A 91 -2.33 11.09 3.00
C PRO A 91 -2.09 11.55 4.45
N LYS A 92 -1.97 10.61 5.41
CA LYS A 92 -1.97 10.94 6.84
C LYS A 92 -0.95 10.21 7.74
N TYR A 93 -0.56 8.98 7.42
CA TYR A 93 -0.05 8.04 8.43
C TYR A 93 1.26 7.34 8.09
N PHE A 94 1.79 7.56 6.88
CA PHE A 94 3.11 7.06 6.51
C PHE A 94 4.11 8.21 6.65
N VAL A 95 4.75 8.30 7.82
CA VAL A 95 5.60 9.44 8.20
C VAL A 95 6.89 8.93 8.81
N ARG A 96 8.04 9.40 8.29
CA ARG A 96 9.36 9.04 8.83
C ARG A 96 9.47 9.42 10.30
N GLY A 97 10.03 8.52 11.10
CA GLY A 97 10.19 8.67 12.55
C GLY A 97 8.91 8.41 13.35
N LYS A 98 7.77 8.10 12.71
CA LYS A 98 6.49 7.85 13.40
C LYS A 98 5.82 6.54 12.92
N PRO A 99 6.52 5.38 13.00
CA PRO A 99 5.99 4.12 12.47
C PRO A 99 4.69 3.66 13.16
N ALA A 100 4.44 4.05 14.41
CA ALA A 100 3.21 3.73 15.13
C ALA A 100 1.93 4.23 14.43
N LEU A 101 2.03 5.27 13.58
CA LEU A 101 0.89 5.76 12.81
C LEU A 101 0.39 4.75 11.77
N MET A 102 1.23 3.81 11.31
CA MET A 102 0.83 2.79 10.35
C MET A 102 -0.26 1.85 10.89
N LYS A 103 -0.46 1.79 12.21
CA LYS A 103 -1.57 1.04 12.80
C LYS A 103 -2.92 1.61 12.36
N LYS A 104 -3.06 2.94 12.36
CA LYS A 104 -4.23 3.64 11.83
C LYS A 104 -4.42 3.40 10.34
N MET A 105 -3.32 3.32 9.58
CA MET A 105 -3.36 2.99 8.15
C MET A 105 -3.90 1.58 7.91
N GLN A 106 -3.45 0.60 8.71
CA GLN A 106 -3.95 -0.77 8.64
C GLN A 106 -5.44 -0.88 9.00
N GLU A 107 -5.88 -0.20 10.06
CA GLU A 107 -7.28 -0.12 10.49
C GLU A 107 -8.16 0.50 9.40
N GLU A 108 -7.76 1.64 8.82
CA GLU A 108 -8.50 2.27 7.72
C GLU A 108 -8.62 1.34 6.50
N ARG A 109 -7.55 0.60 6.17
CA ARG A 109 -7.56 -0.37 5.08
C ARG A 109 -8.52 -1.53 5.34
N ILE A 110 -8.52 -2.09 6.55
CA ILE A 110 -9.45 -3.16 6.95
C ILE A 110 -10.89 -2.67 6.80
N HIS A 111 -11.20 -1.51 7.37
CA HIS A 111 -12.54 -0.95 7.34
C HIS A 111 -13.04 -0.70 5.91
N LYS A 112 -12.21 -0.07 5.05
CA LYS A 112 -12.54 0.15 3.64
C LYS A 112 -12.78 -1.17 2.89
N PHE A 113 -11.98 -2.20 3.18
CA PHE A 113 -12.13 -3.51 2.56
C PHE A 113 -13.45 -4.19 2.94
N GLU A 114 -13.83 -4.14 4.22
CA GLU A 114 -15.10 -4.67 4.71
C GLU A 114 -16.29 -3.95 4.11
N GLN A 115 -16.26 -2.61 4.07
CA GLN A 115 -17.29 -1.79 3.41
C GLN A 115 -17.44 -2.15 1.93
N ALA A 116 -16.33 -2.25 1.19
CA ALA A 116 -16.35 -2.62 -0.22
C ALA A 116 -16.91 -4.04 -0.44
N ARG A 117 -16.57 -4.99 0.43
CA ARG A 117 -17.09 -6.36 0.40
C ARG A 117 -18.61 -6.38 0.64
N ALA A 118 -19.09 -5.62 1.62
CA ALA A 118 -20.51 -5.49 1.91
C ALA A 118 -21.28 -4.87 0.74
N MET A 119 -20.77 -3.79 0.16
CA MET A 119 -21.36 -3.14 -1.02
C MET A 119 -21.43 -4.09 -2.22
N ARG A 120 -20.36 -4.85 -2.50
CA ARG A 120 -20.35 -5.86 -3.56
C ARG A 120 -21.38 -6.96 -3.35
N LYS A 121 -21.52 -7.46 -2.12
CA LYS A 121 -22.54 -8.46 -1.77
C LYS A 121 -23.95 -7.92 -2.01
N LYS A 122 -24.23 -6.68 -1.59
CA LYS A 122 -25.52 -6.02 -1.83
C LYS A 122 -25.80 -5.79 -3.32
N ALA A 123 -24.81 -5.33 -4.08
CA ALA A 123 -24.95 -5.13 -5.53
C ALA A 123 -25.23 -6.44 -6.26
N LYS A 124 -24.55 -7.54 -5.88
CA LYS A 124 -24.80 -8.87 -6.44
C LYS A 124 -26.21 -9.37 -6.12
N ALA A 125 -26.67 -9.21 -4.87
CA ALA A 125 -28.03 -9.59 -4.48
C ALA A 125 -29.09 -8.83 -5.29
N ARG A 126 -28.92 -7.51 -5.44
CA ARG A 126 -29.82 -6.67 -6.24
C ARG A 126 -29.82 -7.04 -7.73
N ALA A 127 -28.66 -7.36 -8.29
CA ALA A 127 -28.56 -7.80 -9.68
C ALA A 127 -29.26 -9.15 -9.92
N MET A 128 -29.18 -10.07 -8.94
CA MET A 128 -29.86 -11.36 -8.98
C MET A 128 -31.38 -11.19 -8.89
N GLU A 129 -31.88 -10.36 -7.98
CA GLU A 129 -33.31 -10.03 -7.85
C GLU A 129 -33.88 -9.41 -9.15
N LEU A 130 -33.13 -8.49 -9.78
CA LEU A 130 -33.54 -7.90 -11.06
C LEU A 130 -33.58 -8.93 -12.19
N ALA A 131 -32.60 -9.86 -12.23
CA ALA A 131 -32.56 -10.91 -13.24
C ALA A 131 -33.75 -11.88 -13.08
N ASP A 132 -34.08 -12.26 -11.85
CA ASP A 132 -35.23 -13.11 -11.55
C ASP A 132 -36.55 -12.41 -11.96
N SER A 133 -36.67 -11.10 -11.69
CA SER A 133 -37.86 -10.32 -12.08
C SER A 133 -38.04 -10.18 -13.60
N LEU A 134 -36.95 -10.15 -14.38
CA LEU A 134 -37.01 -10.04 -15.85
C LEU A 134 -37.27 -11.40 -16.52
N GLY A 135 -36.79 -12.50 -15.92
CA GLY A 135 -37.08 -13.86 -16.39
C GLY A 135 -38.54 -14.28 -16.26
N GLY A 136 -39.33 -13.60 -15.41
CA GLY A 136 -40.74 -13.89 -15.18
C GLY A 136 -41.73 -13.30 -16.22
N LEU A 137 -41.27 -12.48 -17.18
CA LEU A 137 -42.14 -11.83 -18.19
C LEU A 137 -42.18 -12.55 -19.55
N ALA A 138 -41.65 -13.78 -19.64
CA ALA A 138 -41.55 -14.55 -20.88
C ALA A 138 -42.63 -15.67 -21.05
N LEU A 139 -43.80 -15.55 -20.40
CA LEU A 139 -44.95 -16.43 -20.61
C LEU A 139 -46.10 -15.71 -21.32
#